data_AF-A0A0K2UF81-F1
#
_entry.id   AF-A0A0K2UF81-F1
#
_cell.length_a   1.000
_cell.length_b   1.000
_cell.length_c   1.000
_cell.angle_alpha   90.00
_cell.angle_beta   90.00
_cell.angle_gamma   90.00
#
_symmetry.space_group_name_H-M   'P 1'
#
loop_
_entity.id
_entity.type
_entity.pdbx_description
1 polymer ?
#
loop_
_entity_poly.entity_id
_entity_poly.type
_entity_poly.pdbx_seq_one_letter_code
_entity_poly.pdbx_strand_id
1 'polypeptide(L)'
;IVSLFGPTDLLLGSHIQNLCDALDIPHLEASRMDIEDSFKEFSINLHPSQDVMNKAYKDLMVFLNWTNAAILYEDDFGLVRLQDLVRSSTQSRKLDLYIR
;
A
#
# COMPACT_ATOMS: atom_id res chain seq x y z
N ILE A 1 -27.18 1.66 -12.85
CA ILE A 1 -25.70 1.73 -12.88
C ILE A 1 -25.20 0.32 -12.61
N VAL A 2 -24.17 -0.16 -13.32
CA VAL A 2 -23.66 -1.54 -13.15
C VAL A 2 -22.47 -1.58 -12.19
N SER A 3 -21.64 -0.53 -12.18
CA SER A 3 -20.52 -0.35 -11.25
C SER A 3 -20.06 1.10 -11.21
N LEU A 4 -19.26 1.43 -10.19
CA LEU A 4 -18.57 2.71 -10.03
C LEU A 4 -17.05 2.48 -10.06
N PHE A 5 -16.30 3.37 -10.72
CA PHE A 5 -14.84 3.31 -10.83
C PHE A 5 -14.20 4.58 -10.26
N GLY A 6 -13.05 4.45 -9.60
CA GLY A 6 -12.40 5.55 -8.87
C GLY A 6 -12.78 5.50 -7.40
N PRO A 7 -12.77 6.60 -6.63
CA PRO A 7 -12.24 7.92 -6.99
C PRO A 7 -10.71 7.95 -7.02
N THR A 8 -10.14 8.93 -7.72
CA THR A 8 -8.69 9.17 -7.68
C THR A 8 -8.25 9.82 -6.37
N ASP A 9 -9.16 10.53 -5.70
CA ASP A 9 -8.92 11.19 -4.41
C ASP A 9 -9.17 10.25 -3.23
N LEU A 10 -8.13 10.03 -2.42
CA LEU A 10 -8.14 9.17 -1.24
C LEU A 10 -9.14 9.64 -0.18
N LEU A 11 -9.36 10.95 -0.04
CA LEU A 11 -10.24 11.51 0.98
C LEU A 11 -11.73 11.21 0.69
N LEU A 12 -12.08 11.12 -0.59
CA LEU A 12 -13.44 10.79 -1.02
C LEU A 12 -13.68 9.28 -1.11
N GLY A 13 -12.62 8.45 -1.19
CA GLY A 13 -12.74 7.00 -1.34
C GLY A 13 -13.61 6.35 -0.27
N SER A 14 -13.41 6.70 1.00
CA SER A 14 -14.21 6.16 2.11
C SER A 14 -15.70 6.53 2.03
N HIS A 15 -16.00 7.77 1.64
CA HIS A 15 -17.38 8.24 1.51
C HIS A 15 -18.10 7.55 0.35
N ILE A 16 -17.43 7.42 -0.79
CA ILE A 16 -17.97 6.72 -1.96
C ILE A 16 -18.18 5.25 -1.65
N GLN A 17 -17.22 4.60 -0.98
CA GLN A 17 -17.34 3.21 -0.59
C GLN A 17 -18.56 2.96 0.30
N ASN A 18 -18.80 3.82 1.30
CA ASN A 18 -19.96 3.67 2.18
C ASN A 18 -21.29 3.86 1.45
N LEU A 19 -21.34 4.73 0.44
CA LEU A 19 -22.52 4.90 -0.41
C LEU A 19 -22.75 3.68 -1.31
N CYS A 20 -21.69 3.14 -1.90
CA CYS A 20 -21.74 1.93 -2.72
C CYS A 20 -22.20 0.71 -1.91
N ASP A 21 -21.71 0.58 -0.68
CA ASP A 21 -22.14 -0.43 0.27
C ASP A 21 -23.64 -0.29 0.62
N ALA A 22 -24.10 0.93 0.94
CA ALA A 22 -25.50 1.18 1.28
C ALA A 22 -26.49 1.03 0.10
N LEU A 23 -26.00 1.09 -1.14
CA LEU A 23 -26.80 1.04 -2.36
C LEU A 23 -26.63 -0.27 -3.15
N ASP A 24 -25.86 -1.23 -2.63
CA ASP A 24 -25.49 -2.49 -3.31
C ASP A 24 -24.87 -2.25 -4.70
N ILE A 25 -24.05 -1.20 -4.84
CA ILE A 25 -23.40 -0.84 -6.11
C ILE A 25 -21.93 -1.30 -6.07
N PRO A 26 -21.50 -2.18 -6.98
CA PRO A 26 -20.10 -2.58 -7.06
C PRO A 26 -19.16 -1.39 -7.31
N HIS A 27 -18.10 -1.29 -6.51
CA HIS A 27 -17.10 -0.22 -6.54
C HIS A 27 -15.72 -0.79 -6.87
N LEU A 28 -15.03 -0.21 -7.85
CA LEU A 28 -13.67 -0.58 -8.23
C LEU A 28 -12.69 0.58 -7.99
N GLU A 29 -11.75 0.34 -7.10
CA GLU A 29 -10.73 1.31 -6.67
C GLU A 29 -9.33 0.86 -7.15
N ALA A 30 -8.47 1.80 -7.52
CA ALA A 30 -7.08 1.51 -7.91
C ALA A 30 -6.04 2.31 -7.11
N SER A 31 -6.49 3.31 -6.36
CA SER A 31 -5.67 4.24 -5.56
C SER A 31 -5.65 3.87 -4.09
N ARG A 32 -6.57 3.03 -3.62
CA ARG A 32 -6.72 2.69 -2.21
C ARG A 32 -5.51 1.92 -1.70
N MET A 33 -4.79 2.52 -0.76
CA MET A 33 -3.67 1.89 -0.08
C MET A 33 -4.14 1.32 1.26
N ASP A 34 -4.35 0.02 1.31
CA ASP A 34 -4.72 -0.69 2.53
C ASP A 34 -3.45 -1.11 3.28
N ILE A 35 -3.27 -0.57 4.48
CA ILE A 35 -2.20 -0.98 5.41
C ILE A 35 -2.58 -2.30 6.09
N GLU A 36 -3.87 -2.51 6.33
CA GLU A 36 -4.44 -3.73 6.89
C GLU A 36 -5.49 -4.27 5.92
N ASP A 37 -5.50 -5.60 5.75
CA ASP A 37 -6.52 -6.30 4.97
C ASP A 37 -7.88 -6.19 5.68
N SER A 38 -8.58 -5.10 5.36
CA SER A 38 -9.97 -4.90 5.75
C SER A 38 -10.87 -5.31 4.60
N PHE A 39 -11.64 -6.38 4.82
CA PHE A 39 -12.69 -6.78 3.89
C PHE A 39 -13.72 -5.65 3.78
N LYS A 40 -14.02 -5.24 2.54
CA LYS A 40 -15.09 -4.28 2.24
C LYS A 40 -16.06 -4.91 1.25
N GLU A 41 -17.32 -4.93 1.64
CA GLU A 41 -18.39 -5.45 0.80
C GLU A 41 -18.63 -4.50 -0.39
N PHE A 42 -19.07 -5.07 -1.52
CA PHE A 42 -19.25 -4.36 -2.79
C PHE A 42 -18.03 -3.55 -3.28
N SER A 43 -16.81 -3.90 -2.84
CA SER A 43 -15.57 -3.20 -3.18
C SER A 43 -14.52 -4.16 -3.75
N ILE A 44 -13.86 -3.75 -4.83
CA ILE A 44 -12.68 -4.43 -5.36
C ILE A 44 -11.56 -3.41 -5.44
N ASN A 45 -10.49 -3.66 -4.67
CA ASN A 45 -9.26 -2.88 -4.74
C ASN A 45 -8.26 -3.54 -5.71
N LEU A 46 -7.86 -2.80 -6.74
CA LEU A 46 -6.86 -3.22 -7.73
C LEU A 46 -5.44 -2.78 -7.35
N HIS A 47 -5.30 -1.98 -6.31
CA HIS A 47 -4.00 -1.61 -5.77
C HIS A 47 -3.31 -2.84 -5.15
N PRO A 48 -2.03 -3.10 -5.44
CA PRO A 48 -1.31 -4.21 -4.80
C PRO A 48 -1.29 -4.05 -3.28
N SER A 49 -1.40 -5.16 -2.55
CA SER A 49 -1.28 -5.11 -1.09
C SER A 49 0.14 -4.68 -0.66
N GLN A 50 0.24 -4.09 0.52
CA GLN A 50 1.52 -3.62 1.06
C GLN A 50 2.55 -4.75 1.18
N ASP A 51 2.12 -5.98 1.45
CA ASP A 51 2.98 -7.17 1.51
C ASP A 51 3.64 -7.48 0.15
N VAL A 52 2.86 -7.42 -0.93
CA VAL A 52 3.37 -7.66 -2.29
C VAL A 52 4.35 -6.56 -2.68
N MET A 53 4.04 -5.31 -2.35
CA MET A 53 4.95 -4.17 -2.56
C MET A 53 6.27 -4.34 -1.78
N ASN A 54 6.19 -4.68 -0.49
CA ASN A 54 7.34 -4.90 0.37
C ASN A 54 8.24 -6.04 -0.15
N LYS A 55 7.65 -7.11 -0.67
CA LYS A 55 8.39 -8.20 -1.31
C LYS A 55 9.09 -7.74 -2.58
N ALA A 56 8.38 -7.02 -3.46
CA ALA A 56 8.95 -6.50 -4.70
C ALA A 56 10.16 -5.59 -4.44
N TYR A 57 10.10 -4.73 -3.41
CA TYR A 57 11.24 -3.90 -3.00
C TYR A 57 12.43 -4.74 -2.56
N LYS A 58 12.22 -5.77 -1.74
CA LYS A 58 13.29 -6.69 -1.29
C LYS A 58 13.93 -7.43 -2.46
N ASP A 59 13.11 -7.95 -3.37
CA ASP A 59 13.58 -8.66 -4.56
C ASP A 59 14.46 -7.76 -5.43
N LEU A 60 14.08 -6.49 -5.60
CA LEU A 60 14.85 -5.50 -6.35
C LEU A 60 16.18 -5.16 -5.65
N MET A 61 16.18 -4.95 -4.33
CA MET A 61 17.38 -4.70 -3.54
C MET A 61 18.39 -5.85 -3.64
N VAL A 62 17.91 -7.09 -3.58
CA VAL A 62 18.74 -8.30 -3.71
C VAL A 62 19.25 -8.45 -5.13
N PHE A 63 18.39 -8.30 -6.15
CA PHE A 63 18.77 -8.43 -7.55
C PHE A 63 19.87 -7.44 -7.95
N LEU A 64 19.82 -6.22 -7.42
CA LEU A 64 20.81 -5.17 -7.69
C LEU A 64 21.98 -5.16 -6.68
N ASN A 65 22.03 -6.08 -5.71
CA ASN A 65 23.04 -6.14 -4.65
C ASN A 65 23.25 -4.81 -3.90
N TRP A 66 22.15 -4.17 -3.49
CA TRP A 66 22.24 -2.92 -2.72
C TRP A 66 22.91 -3.15 -1.36
N THR A 67 23.83 -2.25 -1.00
CA THR A 67 24.51 -2.22 0.31
C THR A 67 24.05 -1.07 1.19
N ASN A 68 23.54 0.00 0.57
CA ASN A 68 23.03 1.18 1.25
C ASN A 68 21.73 1.61 0.58
N ALA A 69 20.72 1.97 1.38
CA ALA A 69 19.45 2.51 0.90
C ALA A 69 18.92 3.58 1.84
N ALA A 70 18.15 4.54 1.31
CA ALA A 70 17.49 5.56 2.10
C ALA A 70 15.98 5.56 1.83
N ILE A 71 15.19 5.67 2.89
CA ILE A 71 13.75 5.85 2.85
C ILE A 71 13.47 7.32 3.11
N LEU A 72 12.80 7.94 2.15
CA LEU A 72 12.22 9.28 2.24
C LEU A 72 10.71 9.12 2.29
N TYR A 73 10.08 9.68 3.32
CA TYR A 73 8.63 9.64 3.50
C TYR A 73 8.12 11.05 3.78
N GLU A 74 6.89 11.32 3.34
CA GLU A 74 6.23 12.62 3.54
C GLU A 74 5.28 12.58 4.74
N ASP A 75 4.59 11.46 4.94
CA ASP A 75 3.57 11.27 5.96
C ASP A 75 3.88 10.09 6.90
N ASP A 76 3.33 10.13 8.11
CA ASP A 76 3.50 9.08 9.11
C ASP A 76 3.03 7.71 8.61
N PHE A 77 2.01 7.69 7.74
CA PHE A 77 1.51 6.48 7.09
C PHE A 77 2.54 5.85 6.14
N GLY A 78 3.42 6.64 5.52
CA GLY A 78 4.55 6.21 4.70
C GLY A 78 5.55 5.36 5.47
N LEU A 79 5.86 5.78 6.69
CA LEU A 79 6.77 5.03 7.54
C LEU A 79 6.15 3.72 8.03
N VAL A 80 4.86 3.73 8.39
CA VAL A 80 4.11 2.52 8.78
C VAL A 80 4.09 1.49 7.65
N ARG A 81 3.85 1.93 6.40
CA ARG A 81 3.88 1.07 5.19
C ARG A 81 5.22 0.35 5.01
N LEU A 82 6.32 1.05 5.29
CA LEU A 82 7.68 0.55 5.08
C LEU A 82 8.28 -0.15 6.31
N GLN A 83 7.52 -0.30 7.40
CA GLN A 83 8.03 -0.88 8.64
C GLN A 83 8.63 -2.28 8.44
N ASP A 84 8.03 -3.10 7.57
CA ASP A 84 8.48 -4.48 7.34
C ASP A 84 9.74 -4.53 6.49
N LEU A 85 9.95 -3.52 5.66
CA LEU A 85 11.19 -3.34 4.92
C LEU A 85 12.32 -2.95 5.87
N VAL A 86 12.07 -1.96 6.74
CA VAL A 86 13.01 -1.51 7.79
C VAL A 86 13.37 -2.66 8.74
N ARG A 87 12.39 -3.40 9.25
CA ARG A 87 12.63 -4.54 10.15
C ARG A 87 13.44 -5.65 9.46
N SER A 88 13.15 -5.94 8.19
CA SER A 88 13.88 -6.98 7.47
C SER A 88 15.34 -6.61 7.16
N SER A 89 15.64 -5.33 6.91
CA SER A 89 17.02 -4.90 6.68
C SER A 89 17.85 -4.98 7.95
N THR A 90 17.28 -4.68 9.12
CA THR A 90 17.99 -4.82 10.40
C THR A 90 18.43 -6.25 10.73
N GLN A 91 17.74 -7.26 10.19
CA GLN A 91 18.13 -8.67 10.35
C GLN A 91 19.19 -9.12 9.34
N SER A 92 19.20 -8.53 8.15
CA SER A 92 20.18 -8.81 7.10
C SER A 92 21.35 -7.84 7.19
N ARG A 93 22.45 -8.24 7.82
CA ARG A 93 23.69 -7.44 8.05
C ARG A 93 24.37 -6.85 6.79
N LYS A 94 23.78 -6.96 5.60
CA LYS A 94 24.34 -6.48 4.33
C LYS A 94 23.76 -5.16 3.82
N LEU A 95 22.63 -4.68 4.35
CA LEU A 95 21.96 -3.46 3.86
C LEU A 95 21.86 -2.40 4.97
N ASP A 96 22.61 -1.31 4.83
CA ASP A 96 22.49 -0.14 5.69
C ASP A 96 21.32 0.73 5.23
N LEU A 97 20.33 0.92 6.09
CA LEU A 97 19.10 1.64 5.78
C LEU A 97 19.03 2.97 6.56
N TYR A 98 18.86 4.08 5.85
CA TYR A 98 18.71 5.40 6.42
C TYR A 98 17.26 5.87 6.31
N ILE A 99 16.72 6.46 7.38
CA ILE A 99 15.38 7.05 7.39
C ILE A 99 15.55 8.58 7.48
N ARG A 100 14.86 9.31 6.61
CA ARG A 100 14.90 10.78 6.53
C ARG A 100 13.51 11.36 6.41
#